data_AF-A0A7C4ZUJ8-F1
#
_entry.id   AF-A0A7C4ZUJ8-F1
#
_cell.length_a   1.000
_cell.length_b   1.000
_cell.length_c   1.000
_cell.angle_alpha   90.00
_cell.angle_beta   90.00
_cell.angle_gamma   90.00
#
_symmetry.space_group_name_H-M   'P 1'
#
loop_
_entity.id
_entity.type
_entity.pdbx_description
1 polymer ?
#
loop_
_entity_poly.entity_id
_entity_poly.type
_entity_poly.pdbx_seq_one_letter_code
_entity_poly.pdbx_strand_id
1 'polypeptide(L)'
;MTRTSLVFAAAALCALLFAGEAAAQTRYPLHCRAGGDMVVNVLGQESGGGTEVVVSFRRSTVTRGLSPGQCSWHDRVVNSREPSSFRIIFRARINVDFRPRPGDHGGDRAEAFVRSGADADLARSFFRVLKAGGSFEVQAYNPGRAPMNATNFREVAPR
;
A
#
# COMPACT_ATOMS: atom_id res chain seq x y z
N MET A 1 29.27 11.38 55.83
CA MET A 1 29.20 11.61 54.37
C MET A 1 29.40 10.29 53.64
N THR A 2 28.51 9.68 52.86
CA THR A 2 27.05 9.81 52.62
C THR A 2 26.78 8.71 51.60
N ARG A 3 26.59 7.45 52.06
CA ARG A 3 26.28 6.28 51.19
C ARG A 3 25.00 6.46 50.37
N THR A 4 24.19 7.45 50.71
CA THR A 4 22.98 7.90 50.02
C THR A 4 23.22 8.56 48.65
N SER A 5 24.44 9.01 48.35
CA SER A 5 24.72 9.73 47.08
C SER A 5 24.82 8.81 45.85
N LEU A 6 25.11 7.51 46.03
CA LEU A 6 25.28 6.56 44.91
C LEU A 6 23.96 6.06 44.32
N VAL A 7 22.88 6.04 45.10
CA VAL A 7 21.56 5.54 44.65
C VAL A 7 20.87 6.55 43.73
N PHE A 8 21.06 7.85 43.94
CA PHE A 8 20.45 8.89 43.11
C PHE A 8 21.05 8.98 41.71
N ALA A 9 22.34 8.68 41.53
CA ALA A 9 23.00 8.73 40.22
C ALA A 9 22.52 7.60 39.28
N ALA A 10 22.24 6.41 39.82
CA ALA A 10 21.77 5.28 39.01
C ALA A 10 20.33 5.47 38.49
N ALA A 11 19.44 6.09 39.28
CA ALA A 11 18.06 6.33 38.88
C ALA A 11 17.95 7.39 37.76
N ALA A 12 18.80 8.42 37.79
CA ALA A 12 18.82 9.46 36.75
C ALA A 12 19.30 8.93 35.39
N LEU A 13 20.24 7.97 35.38
CA LEU A 13 20.74 7.36 34.14
C LEU A 13 19.68 6.45 33.49
N CYS A 14 18.89 5.71 34.28
CA CYS A 14 17.79 4.90 33.75
C CYS A 14 16.69 5.77 33.11
N ALA A 15 16.35 6.92 33.69
CA ALA A 15 15.32 7.81 33.14
C ALA A 15 15.72 8.38 31.75
N LEU A 16 17.01 8.60 31.51
CA LEU A 16 17.52 9.08 30.22
C LEU A 16 17.55 7.98 29.13
N LEU A 17 17.68 6.71 29.52
CA LEU A 17 17.69 5.58 28.57
C LEU A 17 16.28 5.20 28.08
N PHE A 18 15.24 5.50 28.84
CA PHE A 18 13.83 5.20 28.47
C PHE A 18 13.03 6.43 28.01
N ALA A 19 13.66 7.61 27.92
CA ALA A 19 13.05 8.81 27.34
C ALA A 19 13.05 8.83 25.80
N GLY A 20 13.42 7.72 25.16
CA GLY A 20 13.17 7.55 23.73
C GLY A 20 11.67 7.45 23.49
N GLU A 21 11.09 8.45 22.83
CA GLU A 21 9.76 8.31 22.27
C GLU A 21 9.73 7.04 21.42
N ALA A 22 8.92 6.08 21.83
CA ALA A 22 8.61 4.93 21.00
C ALA A 22 7.89 5.47 19.76
N ALA A 23 8.66 5.77 18.71
CA ALA A 23 8.12 6.16 17.42
C ALA A 23 7.33 4.97 16.87
N ALA A 24 6.03 4.96 17.15
CA ALA A 24 5.12 3.95 16.63
C ALA A 24 5.25 3.95 15.09
N GLN A 25 5.49 2.78 14.50
CA GLN A 25 5.54 2.66 13.04
C GLN A 25 4.26 3.25 12.46
N THR A 26 4.38 4.30 11.67
CA THR A 26 3.20 4.96 11.08
C THR A 26 2.76 4.30 9.79
N ARG A 27 3.52 3.33 9.26
CA ARG A 27 3.25 2.63 8.00
C ARG A 27 3.49 1.14 8.18
N TYR A 28 2.59 0.33 7.64
CA TYR A 28 2.62 -1.12 7.76
C TYR A 28 2.53 -1.80 6.39
N PRO A 29 3.11 -2.99 6.21
CA PRO A 29 3.03 -3.71 4.96
C PRO A 29 1.61 -4.27 4.78
N LEU A 30 0.90 -3.75 3.77
CA LEU A 30 -0.36 -4.32 3.30
C LEU A 30 -0.02 -5.33 2.20
N HIS A 31 -0.28 -6.60 2.46
CA HIS A 31 -0.11 -7.69 1.50
C HIS A 31 -1.42 -7.93 0.75
N CYS A 32 -1.34 -8.04 -0.57
CA CYS A 32 -2.50 -8.13 -1.45
C CYS A 32 -2.32 -9.23 -2.49
N ARG A 33 -3.44 -9.87 -2.86
CA ARG A 33 -3.55 -10.73 -4.03
C ARG A 33 -4.43 -10.05 -5.07
N ALA A 34 -3.86 -9.73 -6.22
CA ALA A 34 -4.59 -9.11 -7.32
C ALA A 34 -5.64 -10.06 -7.93
N GLY A 35 -6.60 -9.49 -8.65
CA GLY A 35 -7.69 -10.21 -9.32
C GLY A 35 -9.01 -10.13 -8.55
N GLY A 36 -9.94 -11.04 -8.85
CA GLY A 36 -11.28 -11.03 -8.26
C GLY A 36 -12.01 -9.71 -8.49
N ASP A 37 -12.67 -9.21 -7.45
CA ASP A 37 -13.44 -7.95 -7.48
C ASP A 37 -12.57 -6.70 -7.20
N MET A 38 -11.24 -6.77 -7.40
CA MET A 38 -10.34 -5.65 -7.18
C MET A 38 -10.58 -4.55 -8.21
N VAL A 39 -10.91 -3.35 -7.73
CA VAL A 39 -11.20 -2.19 -8.60
C VAL A 39 -10.03 -1.22 -8.56
N VAL A 40 -9.57 -0.81 -9.75
CA VAL A 40 -8.47 0.15 -9.91
C VAL A 40 -9.03 1.40 -10.59
N ASN A 41 -9.06 2.50 -9.85
CA ASN A 41 -9.42 3.81 -10.39
C ASN A 41 -8.13 4.58 -10.65
N VAL A 42 -7.87 4.88 -11.92
CA VAL A 42 -6.79 5.79 -12.31
C VAL A 42 -7.37 7.18 -12.34
N LEU A 43 -7.02 7.98 -11.34
CA LEU A 43 -7.45 9.36 -11.21
C LEU A 43 -6.51 10.27 -12.01
N GLY A 44 -6.95 11.51 -12.24
CA GLY A 44 -6.18 12.51 -12.99
C GLY A 44 -4.84 12.85 -12.33
N GLN A 45 -4.16 13.84 -12.93
CA GLN A 45 -2.87 14.27 -12.43
C GLN A 45 -3.03 15.03 -11.10
N GLU A 46 -2.38 14.56 -10.06
CA GLU A 46 -2.30 15.26 -8.77
C GLU A 46 -1.52 16.58 -8.91
N SER A 47 -1.85 17.55 -8.06
CA SER A 47 -1.14 18.83 -8.01
C SER A 47 0.31 18.59 -7.58
N GLY A 48 1.22 18.53 -8.56
CA GLY A 48 2.62 18.10 -8.34
C GLY A 48 3.16 17.10 -9.37
N GLY A 49 2.35 16.63 -10.32
CA GLY A 49 2.85 15.92 -11.50
C GLY A 49 2.96 14.39 -11.38
N GLY A 50 2.04 13.77 -10.66
CA GLY A 50 1.87 12.31 -10.63
C GLY A 50 0.45 11.89 -10.98
N THR A 51 0.27 10.64 -11.41
CA THR A 51 -1.04 10.03 -11.56
C THR A 51 -1.41 9.34 -10.26
N GLU A 52 -2.56 9.71 -9.69
CA GLU A 52 -3.11 9.02 -8.54
C GLU A 52 -3.84 7.74 -8.99
N VAL A 53 -3.60 6.65 -8.27
CA VAL A 53 -4.29 5.38 -8.47
C VAL A 53 -4.90 4.94 -7.16
N VAL A 54 -6.21 4.71 -7.15
CA VAL A 54 -6.95 4.18 -6.00
C VAL A 54 -7.34 2.74 -6.26
N VAL A 55 -6.84 1.83 -5.42
CA VAL A 55 -7.19 0.41 -5.46
C VAL A 55 -8.16 0.10 -4.33
N SER A 56 -9.33 -0.44 -4.70
CA SER A 56 -10.28 -0.99 -3.74
C SER A 56 -10.18 -2.51 -3.72
N PHE A 57 -10.26 -3.08 -2.52
CA PHE A 57 -10.04 -4.50 -2.28
C PHE A 57 -11.04 -5.04 -1.25
N ARG A 58 -11.18 -6.37 -1.20
CA ARG A 58 -11.94 -7.05 -0.16
C ARG A 58 -11.05 -7.34 1.05
N ARG A 59 -11.55 -7.10 2.25
CA ARG A 59 -10.83 -7.51 3.47
C ARG A 59 -10.72 -9.03 3.50
N SER A 60 -9.52 -9.53 3.78
CA SER A 60 -9.32 -10.95 4.01
C SER A 60 -9.81 -11.37 5.40
N THR A 61 -10.16 -12.64 5.56
CA THR A 61 -10.39 -13.30 6.86
C THR A 61 -9.14 -14.02 7.37
N VAL A 62 -8.07 -14.05 6.58
CA VAL A 62 -6.78 -14.72 6.86
C VAL A 62 -5.61 -13.79 6.51
N THR A 63 -4.42 -14.05 7.06
CA THR A 63 -3.19 -13.28 6.77
C THR A 63 -2.27 -13.93 5.74
N ARG A 64 -2.62 -15.13 5.28
CA ARG A 64 -1.90 -15.96 4.28
C ARG A 64 -2.92 -16.68 3.40
N GLY A 65 -2.53 -17.12 2.21
CA GLY A 65 -3.43 -17.77 1.27
C GLY A 65 -4.56 -16.84 0.81
N LEU A 66 -4.24 -15.56 0.56
CA LEU A 66 -5.24 -14.57 0.18
C LEU A 66 -5.94 -14.97 -1.13
N SER A 67 -7.26 -14.89 -1.14
CA SER A 67 -8.03 -15.06 -2.38
C SER A 67 -7.81 -13.86 -3.31
N PRO A 68 -7.97 -14.02 -4.63
CA PRO A 68 -7.93 -12.91 -5.56
C PRO A 68 -8.85 -11.76 -5.14
N GLY A 69 -8.31 -10.55 -5.13
CA GLY A 69 -9.02 -9.33 -4.74
C GLY A 69 -8.93 -8.98 -3.27
N GLN A 70 -8.17 -9.74 -2.47
CA GLN A 70 -8.05 -9.51 -1.04
C GLN A 70 -6.73 -8.86 -0.63
N CYS A 71 -6.78 -8.11 0.47
CA CYS A 71 -5.60 -7.66 1.19
C CYS A 71 -5.71 -7.94 2.71
N SER A 72 -4.55 -8.11 3.35
CA SER A 72 -4.38 -8.23 4.79
C SER A 72 -3.11 -7.50 5.24
N TRP A 73 -3.04 -7.12 6.52
CA TRP A 73 -1.73 -6.83 7.12
C TRP A 73 -0.95 -8.15 7.30
N HIS A 74 0.34 -8.03 7.61
CA HIS A 74 1.16 -9.22 7.87
C HIS A 74 0.85 -9.90 9.20
N ASP A 75 0.52 -9.11 10.21
CA ASP A 75 0.31 -9.51 11.59
C ASP A 75 -1.17 -9.79 11.90
N ARG A 76 -2.09 -9.20 11.13
CA ARG A 76 -3.54 -9.32 11.34
C ARG A 76 -4.34 -9.07 10.06
N VAL A 77 -5.61 -9.42 10.09
CA VAL A 77 -6.56 -9.04 9.03
C VAL A 77 -6.86 -7.54 9.07
N VAL A 78 -7.18 -6.96 7.92
CA VAL A 78 -7.71 -5.58 7.88
C VAL A 78 -9.07 -5.58 8.57
N ASN A 79 -9.23 -4.78 9.61
CA ASN A 79 -10.46 -4.75 10.39
C ASN A 79 -11.53 -3.84 9.75
N SER A 80 -12.75 -3.86 10.29
CA SER A 80 -13.90 -3.11 9.75
C SER A 80 -13.76 -1.59 9.87
N ARG A 81 -12.91 -1.09 10.77
CA ARG A 81 -12.65 0.35 10.96
C ARG A 81 -11.53 0.86 10.05
N GLU A 82 -10.72 -0.02 9.50
CA GLU A 82 -9.69 0.32 8.52
C GLU A 82 -10.29 0.40 7.11
N PRO A 83 -9.89 1.36 6.25
CA PRO A 83 -10.41 1.45 4.89
C PRO A 83 -10.16 0.18 4.06
N SER A 84 -11.04 -0.10 3.11
CA SER A 84 -10.88 -1.20 2.13
C SER A 84 -10.35 -0.69 0.78
N SER A 85 -9.61 0.41 0.82
CA SER A 85 -8.97 0.99 -0.36
C SER A 85 -7.69 1.72 0.04
N PHE A 86 -6.74 1.79 -0.89
CA PHE A 86 -5.54 2.60 -0.75
C PHE A 86 -5.31 3.44 -2.01
N ARG A 87 -4.73 4.62 -1.82
CA ARG A 87 -4.22 5.48 -2.90
C ARG A 87 -2.71 5.37 -2.98
N ILE A 88 -2.19 5.25 -4.19
CA ILE A 88 -0.76 5.32 -4.50
C ILE A 88 -0.56 6.34 -5.63
N ILE A 89 0.46 7.18 -5.50
CA ILE A 89 0.79 8.18 -6.52
C ILE A 89 2.03 7.70 -7.25
N PHE A 90 1.94 7.60 -8.58
CA PHE A 90 3.09 7.36 -9.45
C PHE A 90 3.47 8.68 -10.12
N ARG A 91 4.73 9.11 -10.02
CA ARG A 91 5.27 10.21 -10.84
C ARG A 91 5.53 9.75 -12.26
N ALA A 92 4.47 9.32 -12.92
CA ALA A 92 4.44 8.82 -14.28
C ALA A 92 3.13 9.22 -14.96
N ARG A 93 3.18 9.47 -16.26
CA ARG A 93 2.01 9.69 -17.10
C ARG A 93 1.41 8.34 -17.49
N ILE A 94 0.23 8.06 -16.96
CA ILE A 94 -0.55 6.86 -17.25
C ILE A 94 -1.74 7.25 -18.13
N ASN A 95 -1.93 6.54 -19.24
CA ASN A 95 -3.13 6.65 -20.07
C ASN A 95 -3.95 5.39 -19.93
N VAL A 96 -5.27 5.49 -19.99
CA VAL A 96 -6.16 4.34 -20.03
C VAL A 96 -6.72 4.25 -21.44
N ASP A 97 -6.48 3.13 -22.12
CA ASP A 97 -7.02 2.86 -23.44
C ASP A 97 -8.26 1.97 -23.29
N PHE A 98 -9.35 2.40 -23.91
CA PHE A 98 -10.61 1.66 -23.96
C PHE A 98 -10.88 1.06 -25.34
N ARG A 99 -9.91 1.14 -26.27
CA ARG A 99 -10.10 0.60 -27.61
C ARG A 99 -10.36 -0.92 -27.54
N PRO A 100 -11.50 -1.39 -28.08
CA PRO A 100 -11.77 -2.83 -28.17
C PRO A 100 -10.72 -3.48 -29.08
N ARG A 101 -10.23 -4.65 -28.67
CA ARG A 101 -9.32 -5.46 -29.48
C ARG A 101 -10.11 -6.43 -30.35
N PRO A 102 -9.56 -6.89 -31.49
CA PRO A 102 -10.21 -7.93 -32.28
C PRO A 102 -10.52 -9.16 -31.41
N GLY A 103 -11.81 -9.50 -31.29
CA GLY A 103 -12.30 -10.62 -30.46
C GLY A 103 -12.83 -10.25 -29.07
N ASP A 104 -12.62 -9.01 -28.60
CA ASP A 104 -13.22 -8.51 -27.35
C ASP A 104 -14.51 -7.71 -27.67
N HIS A 105 -15.50 -7.72 -26.77
CA HIS A 105 -16.64 -6.80 -26.86
C HIS A 105 -16.24 -5.41 -26.36
N GLY A 106 -16.90 -4.37 -26.88
CA GLY A 106 -16.68 -2.99 -26.44
C GLY A 106 -16.94 -2.85 -24.94
N GLY A 107 -15.92 -2.46 -24.17
CA GLY A 107 -16.01 -2.30 -22.72
C GLY A 107 -15.42 -3.43 -21.88
N ASP A 108 -15.00 -4.54 -22.49
CA ASP A 108 -14.51 -5.71 -21.74
C ASP A 108 -13.16 -5.46 -21.05
N ARG A 109 -12.34 -4.54 -21.58
CA ARG A 109 -11.00 -4.26 -21.04
C ARG A 109 -10.59 -2.80 -21.23
N ALA A 110 -10.28 -2.16 -20.12
CA ALA A 110 -9.48 -0.94 -20.10
C ALA A 110 -8.03 -1.33 -19.82
N GLU A 111 -7.08 -0.89 -20.64
CA GLU A 111 -5.65 -1.16 -20.42
C GLU A 111 -4.91 0.12 -20.02
N ALA A 112 -4.20 0.05 -18.91
CA ALA A 112 -3.35 1.14 -18.46
C ALA A 112 -1.99 1.09 -19.18
N PHE A 113 -1.64 2.17 -19.85
CA PHE A 113 -0.38 2.38 -20.55
C PHE A 113 0.44 3.46 -19.86
N VAL A 114 1.62 3.07 -19.36
CA VAL A 114 2.56 4.01 -18.74
C VAL A 114 3.52 4.56 -19.79
N ARG A 115 3.41 5.86 -20.12
CA ARG A 115 4.24 6.51 -21.13
C ARG A 115 5.63 6.88 -20.63
N SER A 116 5.71 7.68 -19.58
CA SER A 116 6.97 8.29 -19.12
C SER A 116 6.88 8.81 -17.69
N GLY A 117 8.02 9.08 -17.06
CA GLY A 117 8.13 9.68 -15.73
C GLY A 117 9.10 8.93 -14.82
N ALA A 118 9.42 9.53 -13.67
CA ALA A 118 10.40 8.99 -12.72
C ALA A 118 10.00 7.61 -12.17
N ASP A 119 8.69 7.36 -12.02
CA ASP A 119 8.17 6.11 -11.48
C ASP A 119 7.59 5.19 -12.58
N ALA A 120 7.97 5.39 -13.85
CA ALA A 120 7.35 4.69 -14.99
C ALA A 120 7.50 3.16 -14.91
N ASP A 121 8.69 2.65 -14.60
CA ASP A 121 8.91 1.20 -14.52
C ASP A 121 8.19 0.58 -13.31
N LEU A 122 8.13 1.31 -12.20
CA LEU A 122 7.36 0.90 -11.03
C LEU A 122 5.87 0.81 -11.36
N ALA A 123 5.31 1.81 -12.04
CA ALA A 123 3.92 1.82 -12.48
C ALA A 123 3.63 0.69 -13.49
N ARG A 124 4.54 0.42 -14.44
CA ARG A 124 4.40 -0.72 -15.37
C ARG A 124 4.36 -2.04 -14.62
N SER A 125 5.26 -2.23 -13.65
CA SER A 125 5.28 -3.43 -12.82
C SER A 125 3.99 -3.57 -12.02
N PHE A 126 3.48 -2.49 -11.44
CA PHE A 126 2.21 -2.45 -10.72
C PHE A 126 1.04 -2.94 -11.59
N PHE A 127 0.82 -2.35 -12.77
CA PHE A 127 -0.27 -2.78 -13.65
C PHE A 127 -0.06 -4.19 -14.20
N ARG A 128 1.18 -4.60 -14.47
CA ARG A 128 1.49 -5.98 -14.88
C ARG A 128 1.06 -6.98 -13.80
N VAL A 129 1.44 -6.75 -12.54
CA VAL A 129 1.09 -7.63 -11.41
C VAL A 129 -0.43 -7.69 -11.22
N LEU A 130 -1.10 -6.54 -11.30
CA LEU A 130 -2.56 -6.48 -11.21
C LEU A 130 -3.23 -7.30 -12.32
N LYS A 131 -2.80 -7.12 -13.57
CA LYS A 131 -3.31 -7.84 -14.74
C LYS A 131 -3.05 -9.35 -14.67
N ALA A 132 -1.91 -9.75 -14.12
CA ALA A 132 -1.53 -11.14 -13.96
C ALA A 132 -2.20 -11.84 -12.76
N GLY A 133 -2.92 -11.12 -11.90
CA GLY A 133 -3.46 -11.67 -10.67
C GLY A 133 -2.38 -12.06 -9.66
N GLY A 134 -1.22 -11.37 -9.69
CA GLY A 134 -0.08 -11.67 -8.84
C GLY A 134 -0.25 -11.19 -7.40
N SER A 135 0.76 -11.48 -6.57
CA SER A 135 0.82 -11.02 -5.17
C SER A 135 1.74 -9.81 -5.05
N PHE A 136 1.37 -8.85 -4.22
CA PHE A 136 2.13 -7.62 -4.05
C PHE A 136 1.98 -7.04 -2.65
N GLU A 137 2.88 -6.12 -2.31
CA GLU A 137 2.85 -5.37 -1.07
C GLU A 137 2.99 -3.88 -1.32
N VAL A 138 2.36 -3.10 -0.43
CA VAL A 138 2.55 -1.65 -0.32
C VAL A 138 2.76 -1.29 1.16
N GLN A 139 3.52 -0.23 1.42
CA GLN A 139 3.58 0.39 2.74
C GLN A 139 2.39 1.34 2.87
N ALA A 140 1.38 0.95 3.64
CA ALA A 140 0.14 1.69 3.78
C ALA A 140 -0.03 2.24 5.20
N TYR A 141 -0.72 3.37 5.30
CA TYR A 141 -1.16 3.94 6.56
C TYR A 141 -2.54 4.57 6.44
N ASN A 142 -3.29 4.54 7.54
CA ASN A 142 -4.64 5.11 7.59
C ASN A 142 -4.57 6.56 8.08
N PRO A 143 -4.89 7.57 7.25
CA PRO A 143 -4.93 8.97 7.65
C PRO A 143 -6.21 9.34 8.44
N GLY A 144 -6.98 8.36 8.93
CA GLY A 144 -8.27 8.56 9.60
C GLY A 144 -9.46 8.68 8.64
N ARG A 145 -9.23 8.53 7.33
CA ARG A 145 -10.26 8.56 6.28
C ARG A 145 -9.88 7.63 5.12
N ALA A 146 -10.86 7.22 4.32
CA ALA A 146 -10.59 6.49 3.09
C ALA A 146 -10.18 7.45 1.95
N PRO A 147 -9.31 7.01 1.02
CA PRO A 147 -8.52 5.78 1.04
C PRO A 147 -7.30 5.87 1.98
N MET A 148 -6.71 4.72 2.35
CA MET A 148 -5.38 4.67 2.97
C MET A 148 -4.32 5.29 2.05
N ASN A 149 -3.24 5.82 2.61
CA ASN A 149 -2.11 6.29 1.83
C ASN A 149 -1.09 5.16 1.68
N ALA A 150 -0.75 4.79 0.45
CA ALA A 150 0.20 3.75 0.12
C ALA A 150 1.45 4.31 -0.58
N THR A 151 2.58 3.66 -0.28
CA THR A 151 3.91 3.94 -0.85
C THR A 151 4.65 2.62 -1.07
N ASN A 152 5.81 2.65 -1.74
CA ASN A 152 6.73 1.51 -1.81
C ASN A 152 6.09 0.21 -2.31
N PHE A 153 5.47 0.25 -3.49
CA PHE A 153 4.97 -0.97 -4.15
C PHE A 153 6.11 -1.95 -4.45
N ARG A 154 5.85 -3.24 -4.22
CA ARG A 154 6.69 -4.34 -4.70
C ARG A 154 5.86 -5.57 -5.04
N GLU A 155 6.27 -6.29 -6.08
CA GLU A 155 5.80 -7.65 -6.32
C GLU A 155 6.42 -8.60 -5.28
N VAL A 156 5.65 -9.57 -4.83
CA VAL A 156 6.11 -10.59 -3.87
C VAL A 156 5.58 -11.96 -4.27
N ALA A 157 6.22 -13.01 -3.75
CA ALA A 157 5.68 -14.36 -3.87
C ALA A 157 4.31 -14.46 -3.16
N PRO A 158 3.43 -15.37 -3.61
CA PRO A 158 2.22 -15.71 -2.87
C PRO A 158 2.58 -16.19 -1.45
N ARG A 159 1.82 -15.73 -0.46
CA ARG A 159 1.94 -16.16 0.94
C ARG A 159 0.92 -17.21 1.31
#